data_AF-A0A1Q2YP27-F1
#
_entry.id   AF-A0A1Q2YP27-F1
#
_cell.length_a   1.000
_cell.length_b   1.000
_cell.length_c   1.000
_cell.angle_alpha   90.00
_cell.angle_beta   90.00
_cell.angle_gamma   90.00
#
_symmetry.space_group_name_H-M   'P 1'
#
loop_
_entity.id
_entity.type
_entity.pdbx_description
1 polymer ?
#
loop_
_entity_poly.entity_id
_entity_poly.type
_entity_poly.pdbx_seq_one_letter_code
_entity_poly.pdbx_strand_id
1 'polypeptide(L)'
;MLEGTDTRLAGAVLALRGLLREMVLRPSMAGQARSLLVLGLDGLERIAQRLSAGAVAPRELTAAMSDVERAASQAAERLRASETEALDVQVTVLRQRLREEGVA
;
A
#
# COMPACT_ATOMS: atom_id res chain seq x y z
N MET A 1 8.37 -17.46 -10.37
CA MET A 1 8.78 -16.20 -11.03
C MET A 1 7.70 -15.82 -12.02
N LEU A 2 7.30 -14.56 -12.06
CA LEU A 2 6.20 -14.01 -12.87
C LEU A 2 6.62 -13.76 -14.34
N GLU A 3 7.40 -14.66 -14.94
CA GLU A 3 7.75 -14.60 -16.36
C GLU A 3 6.55 -15.09 -17.19
N GLY A 4 5.98 -14.21 -18.01
CA GLY A 4 4.73 -14.45 -18.76
C GLY A 4 3.49 -13.77 -18.19
N THR A 5 3.65 -12.88 -17.21
CA THR A 5 2.51 -12.16 -16.62
C THR A 5 1.98 -11.12 -17.60
N ASP A 6 0.66 -11.16 -17.83
CA ASP A 6 -0.06 -10.17 -18.65
C ASP A 6 0.34 -8.74 -18.26
N THR A 7 0.74 -7.92 -19.25
CA THR A 7 1.31 -6.58 -19.02
C THR A 7 0.33 -5.65 -18.30
N ARG A 8 -0.98 -5.91 -18.39
CA ARG A 8 -2.02 -5.14 -17.69
C ARG A 8 -1.94 -5.28 -16.17
N LEU A 9 -1.30 -6.33 -15.66
CA LEU A 9 -1.14 -6.57 -14.21
C LEU A 9 0.06 -5.81 -13.62
N ALA A 10 0.98 -5.32 -14.46
CA ALA A 10 2.28 -4.81 -14.02
C ALA A 10 2.16 -3.60 -13.07
N GLY A 11 1.26 -2.64 -13.38
CA GLY A 11 1.05 -1.44 -12.56
C GLY A 11 0.56 -1.77 -11.16
N ALA A 12 -0.47 -2.62 -11.05
CA ALA A 12 -1.00 -3.09 -9.78
C ALA A 12 0.06 -3.84 -8.94
N VAL A 13 0.86 -4.72 -9.57
CA VAL A 13 1.96 -5.42 -8.89
C VAL A 13 3.01 -4.43 -8.36
N LEU A 14 3.38 -3.43 -9.15
CA LEU A 14 4.37 -2.43 -8.76
C LEU A 14 3.88 -1.58 -7.58
N ALA A 15 2.61 -1.17 -7.60
CA ALA A 15 2.01 -0.38 -6.53
C ALA A 15 1.88 -1.18 -5.23
N LEU A 16 1.48 -2.45 -5.28
CA LEU A 16 1.44 -3.32 -4.10
C LEU A 16 2.84 -3.59 -3.52
N ARG A 17 3.87 -3.71 -4.37
CA ARG A 17 5.28 -3.74 -3.91
C ARG A 17 5.68 -2.42 -3.24
N GLY A 18 5.21 -1.29 -3.75
CA GLY A 18 5.35 0.02 -3.11
C GLY A 18 4.74 0.02 -1.71
N LEU A 19 3.49 -0.40 -1.58
CA LEU A 19 2.78 -0.51 -0.31
C LEU A 19 3.51 -1.42 0.69
N LEU A 20 3.96 -2.60 0.25
CA LEU A 20 4.72 -3.52 1.09
C LEU A 20 6.01 -2.87 1.63
N ARG A 21 6.73 -2.11 0.80
CA ARG A 21 7.94 -1.38 1.25
C ARG A 21 7.59 -0.38 2.36
N GLU A 22 6.53 0.40 2.20
CA GLU A 22 6.12 1.36 3.24
C GLU A 22 5.69 0.65 4.53
N MET A 23 5.01 -0.50 4.43
CA MET A 23 4.62 -1.30 5.60
C MET A 23 5.81 -1.89 6.35
N VAL A 24 6.86 -2.29 5.63
CA VAL A 24 8.12 -2.77 6.24
C VAL A 24 8.82 -1.65 7.02
N LEU A 25 8.78 -0.43 6.49
CA LEU A 25 9.33 0.75 7.18
C LEU A 25 8.48 1.18 8.38
N ARG A 26 7.16 0.95 8.35
CA ARG A 26 6.19 1.43 9.36
C ARG A 26 5.27 0.32 9.85
N PRO A 27 5.79 -0.72 10.53
CA PRO A 27 5.02 -1.90 10.87
C PRO A 27 3.88 -1.62 11.87
N SER A 28 4.03 -0.63 12.74
CA SER A 28 3.00 -0.23 13.73
C SER A 28 1.76 0.39 13.08
N MET A 29 1.88 0.99 11.89
CA MET A 29 0.79 1.67 11.18
C MET A 29 0.15 0.79 10.08
N ALA A 30 0.64 -0.44 9.91
CA ALA A 30 0.37 -1.28 8.75
C ALA A 30 -0.99 -2.01 8.76
N GLY A 31 -1.83 -1.83 9.78
CA GLY A 31 -3.04 -2.64 10.01
C GLY A 31 -3.96 -2.77 8.79
N GLN A 32 -4.60 -1.66 8.36
CA GLN A 32 -5.51 -1.68 7.21
C GLN A 32 -4.79 -1.90 5.87
N ALA A 33 -3.54 -1.44 5.76
CA ALA A 33 -2.70 -1.64 4.57
C ALA A 33 -2.42 -3.14 4.31
N ARG A 34 -2.30 -3.94 5.38
CA ARG A 34 -2.07 -5.39 5.28
C ARG A 34 -3.24 -6.11 4.60
N SER A 35 -4.47 -5.78 4.97
CA SER A 35 -5.66 -6.40 4.36
C SER A 35 -5.75 -6.10 2.86
N LEU A 36 -5.48 -4.86 2.46
CA LEU A 36 -5.43 -4.45 1.05
C LEU A 36 -4.33 -5.22 0.29
N LEU A 37 -3.14 -5.34 0.89
CA LEU A 37 -2.01 -6.06 0.29
C LEU A 37 -2.35 -7.53 0.04
N VAL A 38 -2.87 -8.23 1.05
CA VAL A 38 -3.24 -9.65 0.95
C VAL A 38 -4.31 -9.86 -0.12
N LEU A 39 -5.41 -9.10 -0.05
CA LEU A 39 -6.50 -9.23 -1.03
C LEU A 39 -6.03 -8.92 -2.46
N GLY A 40 -5.20 -7.89 -2.62
CA GLY A 40 -4.65 -7.49 -3.91
C GLY A 40 -3.75 -8.58 -4.51
N LEU A 41 -2.86 -9.17 -3.70
CA LEU A 41 -1.96 -10.24 -4.16
C LEU A 41 -2.74 -11.51 -4.53
N ASP A 42 -3.67 -11.96 -3.69
CA ASP A 42 -4.50 -13.13 -3.97
C ASP A 42 -5.36 -12.93 -5.24
N GLY A 43 -5.89 -11.72 -5.43
CA GLY A 43 -6.65 -11.36 -6.63
C GLY A 43 -5.79 -11.41 -7.89
N LEU A 44 -4.60 -10.82 -7.84
CA LEU A 44 -3.65 -10.81 -8.96
C LEU A 44 -3.16 -12.21 -9.30
N GLU A 45 -2.86 -13.05 -8.31
CA GLU A 45 -2.43 -14.42 -8.53
C GLU A 45 -3.51 -15.23 -9.24
N ARG A 46 -4.77 -15.16 -8.77
CA ARG A 46 -5.90 -15.84 -9.42
C ARG A 46 -6.12 -15.37 -10.85
N ILE A 47 -6.00 -14.06 -11.11
CA ILE A 47 -6.13 -13.51 -12.46
C ILE A 47 -4.98 -13.99 -13.34
N ALA A 48 -3.73 -13.91 -12.87
CA ALA A 48 -2.56 -14.35 -13.62
C ALA A 48 -2.65 -15.83 -13.98
N GLN A 49 -3.04 -16.70 -13.05
CA GLN A 49 -3.24 -18.13 -13.28
C GLN A 49 -4.29 -18.40 -14.37
N ARG A 50 -5.43 -17.71 -14.32
CA ARG A 50 -6.49 -17.85 -15.34
C ARG A 50 -6.02 -17.40 -16.72
N LEU A 51 -5.35 -16.26 -16.80
CA LEU A 51 -4.84 -15.73 -18.06
C LEU A 51 -3.74 -16.64 -18.64
N SER A 52 -2.83 -17.16 -17.81
CA SER A 52 -1.82 -18.12 -18.26
C SER A 52 -2.41 -19.44 -18.75
N ALA A 53 -3.59 -19.81 -18.23
CA ALA A 53 -4.35 -20.97 -18.71
C ALA A 53 -5.15 -20.69 -20.00
N GLY A 54 -4.98 -19.52 -20.61
CA GLY A 54 -5.66 -19.15 -21.86
C GLY A 54 -7.06 -18.57 -21.69
N ALA A 55 -7.46 -18.20 -20.46
CA ALA A 55 -8.73 -17.52 -20.27
C ALA A 55 -8.73 -16.16 -20.97
N VAL A 56 -9.86 -15.81 -21.59
CA VAL A 56 -10.05 -14.49 -22.17
C VAL A 56 -10.17 -13.46 -21.04
N ALA A 57 -9.35 -12.42 -21.12
CA ALA A 57 -9.39 -11.33 -20.16
C ALA A 57 -10.75 -10.59 -20.20
N PRO A 58 -11.37 -10.31 -19.05
CA PRO A 58 -12.55 -9.44 -18.98
C PRO A 58 -12.24 -8.07 -19.59
N ARG A 59 -13.27 -7.41 -20.17
CA ARG A 59 -13.11 -6.06 -20.76
C ARG A 59 -12.70 -5.04 -19.70
N GLU A 60 -13.15 -5.26 -18.47
CA GLU A 60 -12.96 -4.38 -17.32
C GLU A 60 -11.62 -4.61 -16.62
N LEU A 61 -10.81 -5.60 -17.05
CA LEU A 61 -9.57 -5.97 -16.37
C LEU A 61 -8.63 -4.78 -16.19
N THR A 62 -8.45 -3.96 -17.23
CA THR A 62 -7.58 -2.78 -17.16
C THR A 62 -8.06 -1.78 -16.11
N ALA A 63 -9.37 -1.49 -16.06
CA ALA A 63 -9.94 -0.58 -15.07
C ALA A 63 -9.76 -1.12 -13.64
N ALA A 64 -10.04 -2.42 -13.44
CA ALA A 64 -9.84 -3.07 -12.15
C ALA A 64 -8.38 -3.01 -11.68
N MET A 65 -7.41 -3.18 -12.59
CA MET A 65 -5.99 -3.06 -12.25
C MET A 65 -5.59 -1.62 -11.91
N SER A 66 -6.13 -0.63 -12.62
CA SER A 66 -5.93 0.78 -12.28
C SER A 66 -6.50 1.14 -10.90
N ASP A 67 -7.64 0.55 -10.51
CA ASP A 67 -8.21 0.77 -9.18
C ASP A 67 -7.35 0.15 -8.07
N VAL A 68 -6.81 -1.04 -8.28
CA VAL A 68 -5.84 -1.67 -7.35
C VAL A 68 -4.58 -0.81 -7.22
N GLU A 69 -4.04 -0.33 -8.34
CA GLU A 69 -2.88 0.56 -8.38
C GLU A 69 -3.13 1.84 -7.58
N ARG A 70 -4.29 2.47 -7.80
CA ARG A 70 -4.69 3.69 -7.09
C ARG A 70 -4.85 3.44 -5.59
N ALA A 71 -5.55 2.38 -5.21
CA ALA A 71 -5.79 2.04 -3.81
C ALA A 71 -4.47 1.75 -3.06
N ALA A 72 -3.56 1.00 -3.68
CA ALA A 72 -2.26 0.68 -3.10
C ALA A 72 -1.38 1.93 -2.95
N SER A 73 -1.36 2.82 -3.95
CA SER A 73 -0.62 4.08 -3.91
C SER A 73 -1.14 5.00 -2.80
N GLN A 74 -2.46 5.17 -2.69
CA GLN A 74 -3.06 5.96 -1.62
C GLN A 74 -2.80 5.38 -0.22
N ALA A 75 -2.81 4.05 -0.08
CA ALA A 75 -2.47 3.41 1.19
C ALA A 75 -1.01 3.65 1.58
N ALA A 76 -0.09 3.62 0.61
CA ALA A 76 1.32 3.93 0.82
C ALA A 76 1.50 5.39 1.25
N GLU A 77 0.82 6.34 0.61
CA GLU A 77 0.83 7.75 1.00
C GLU A 77 0.29 7.99 2.42
N ARG A 78 -0.83 7.33 2.78
CA ARG A 78 -1.38 7.43 4.15
C ARG A 78 -0.41 6.90 5.19
N LEU A 79 0.30 5.81 4.92
CA LEU A 79 1.33 5.30 5.83
C LEU A 79 2.44 6.32 6.05
N ARG A 80 2.92 6.98 4.98
CA ARG A 80 3.92 8.05 5.07
C ARG A 80 3.41 9.25 5.88
N ALA A 81 2.17 9.69 5.63
CA ALA A 81 1.57 10.81 6.33
C ALA A 81 1.36 10.53 7.83
N SER A 82 0.96 9.31 8.17
CA SER A 82 0.68 8.92 9.55
C SER A 82 1.92 8.94 10.46
N GLU A 83 3.11 8.74 9.91
CA GLU A 83 4.37 8.89 10.64
C GLU A 83 4.65 10.36 10.96
N THR A 84 4.46 11.25 9.99
CA THR A 84 4.63 12.70 10.18
C THR A 84 3.68 13.24 11.25
N GLU A 85 2.41 12.85 11.20
CA GLU A 85 1.41 13.29 12.19
C GLU A 85 1.74 12.77 13.60
N ALA A 86 2.16 11.52 13.73
CA ALA A 86 2.57 10.95 15.02
C ALA A 86 3.81 11.65 15.60
N LEU A 87 4.78 12.03 14.76
CA LEU A 87 5.96 12.78 15.18
C LEU A 87 5.60 14.22 15.61
N ASP A 88 4.75 14.91 14.86
CA ASP A 88 4.32 16.28 15.19
C ASP A 88 3.56 16.35 16.51
N VAL A 89 2.70 15.35 16.78
CA VAL A 89 2.03 15.23 18.09
C VAL A 89 3.05 15.02 19.21
N GLN A 90 4.02 14.12 19.03
CA GLN A 90 5.07 13.88 20.04
C GLN A 90 5.91 15.14 20.32
N VAL A 91 6.30 15.88 19.27
CA VAL A 91 7.03 17.15 19.41
C VAL A 91 6.20 18.19 20.15
N THR A 92 4.90 18.26 19.86
CA THR A 92 3.98 19.20 20.52
C THR A 92 3.83 18.89 22.00
N VAL A 93 3.59 17.62 22.35
CA VAL A 93 3.51 17.17 23.75
C VAL A 93 4.82 17.45 24.49
N LEU A 94 5.97 17.16 23.88
CA LEU A 94 7.27 17.43 24.49
C LEU A 94 7.50 18.93 24.73
N ARG A 95 7.19 19.79 23.74
CA ARG A 95 7.29 21.25 23.88
C ARG A 95 6.34 21.80 24.95
N GLN A 96 5.18 21.18 25.12
CA GLN A 96 4.25 21.58 26.16
C GLN A 96 4.80 21.21 27.55
N ARG A 97 5.33 19.99 27.71
CA ARG A 97 5.96 19.57 28.97
C ARG A 97 7.17 20.42 29.36
N LEU A 98 8.05 20.75 28.41
CA LEU A 98 9.20 21.61 28.68
C LEU A 98 8.80 23.01 29.15
N ARG A 99 7.68 23.55 28.63
CA ARG A 99 7.11 24.83 29.07
C ARG A 99 6.50 24.72 30.47
N GLU A 100 5.78 23.64 30.76
CA GLU A 100 5.20 23.37 32.08
C GLU A 100 6.28 23.18 33.15
N GLU A 101 7.42 22.61 32.79
CA GLU A 101 8.59 22.42 33.66
C GLU A 101 9.49 23.67 33.76
N GLY A 102 9.20 24.74 33.00
CA GLY A 102 9.93 26.02 33.02
C GLY A 102 11.31 25.99 32.37
N VAL A 103 11.56 25.03 31.49
CA VAL A 103 12.88 24.74 30.86
C VAL A 103 12.96 25.18 29.39
N ALA A 104 11.91 25.82 28.87
CA ALA A 104 11.78 26.28 27.49
C ALA A 104 11.42 27.76 27.38
#